data_AF-A0A369HDD3-F1
#
_entry.id   AF-A0A369HDD3-F1
#
_cell.length_a   1.000
_cell.length_b   1.000
_cell.length_c   1.000
_cell.angle_alpha   90.00
_cell.angle_beta   90.00
_cell.angle_gamma   90.00
#
_symmetry.space_group_name_H-M   'P 1'
#
loop_
_entity.id
_entity.type
_entity.pdbx_description
1 polymer ?
#
loop_
_entity_poly.entity_id
_entity_poly.type
_entity_poly.pdbx_seq_one_letter_code
_entity_poly.pdbx_strand_id
1 'polypeptide(L)'
;MALKTRWARFRRPWPWNSRLGDARTAMLQLLGFASWIPLMIWFNLHVAELTLIDGPSMHPLLNSDWGTTLRRDLVLNCKWNPLNGLKRGMVVTLRSPYDPESVLVKRVVALPGDVVQTKPPYQFPLQRVPQGHVWVEGDGPPGTSRDSNTFGPVSMRLLTGRIQYANRHRMPFLAVSGGHGWLSTLNRLQAGIQINMRKMNHTWLSPDGKTANVSGGTLQREITAAMFAQGKRAVTGICPGVSVIGPLLGGGHSLLQAQHGFAADNLVSARVVLADGSVVTASARENADLFWGIRGAGHNFGIVTSFDVKAYDARGLWTVTRLIFGHEKLEKIVEMWNELEDGYEDRGLLSLWGEMRRDDEVDRHHLVILLRITSEGNTPIMAKFREAFRRLEPTKDSTVENLTWEQVQLSGAEAKSSDTSQNMMGFPSSLNRWDAAAMRTSLDLLSELLVDDTFSSSRILLQSYGNKAVRDVPDSANAVAPEERRYGLLLAASLTWRGDDRTKLAKARDFGNRIQNATRTGDVPHHSYLNYAQGHESLEEVYGRDEARISKLRELKRRYDPLNRFGFYMPL
;
A
#
# COMPACT_ATOMS: atom_id res chain seq x y z
N MET A 1 12.03 50.13 12.94
CA MET A 1 13.26 50.14 12.13
C MET A 1 12.86 49.70 10.72
N ALA A 2 12.66 50.65 9.81
CA ALA A 2 11.82 50.46 8.62
C ALA A 2 12.61 50.07 7.36
N LEU A 3 12.05 49.07 6.67
CA LEU A 3 12.35 48.60 5.32
C LEU A 3 12.03 49.64 4.23
N LYS A 4 12.66 49.52 3.04
CA LYS A 4 11.98 49.07 1.79
C LYS A 4 12.84 49.17 0.48
N THR A 5 12.83 48.05 -0.26
CA THR A 5 12.67 47.86 -1.73
C THR A 5 13.70 48.26 -2.81
N ARG A 6 14.21 47.23 -3.53
CA ARG A 6 13.87 46.76 -4.92
C ARG A 6 14.45 47.50 -6.17
N TRP A 7 14.95 46.67 -7.12
CA TRP A 7 15.19 46.86 -8.58
C TRP A 7 16.53 47.43 -9.11
N ALA A 8 17.23 46.72 -10.03
CA ALA A 8 17.08 46.87 -11.50
C ALA A 8 18.33 46.46 -12.33
N ARG A 9 18.09 45.58 -13.33
CA ARG A 9 18.55 45.57 -14.74
C ARG A 9 20.06 45.68 -15.09
N PHE A 10 20.59 44.56 -15.58
CA PHE A 10 21.75 44.52 -16.49
C PHE A 10 21.33 44.78 -17.95
N ARG A 11 21.96 45.77 -18.58
CA ARG A 11 22.13 45.87 -20.04
C ARG A 11 23.49 46.52 -20.30
N ARG A 12 24.41 45.82 -20.96
CA ARG A 12 25.36 46.46 -21.87
C ARG A 12 25.70 45.57 -23.06
N PRO A 13 25.96 46.15 -24.24
CA PRO A 13 26.10 45.44 -25.50
C PRO A 13 27.56 45.04 -25.78
N TRP A 14 27.69 44.00 -26.58
CA TRP A 14 28.93 43.47 -27.14
C TRP A 14 29.49 44.39 -28.23
N PRO A 15 30.81 44.61 -28.31
CA PRO A 15 31.45 44.94 -29.59
C PRO A 15 32.51 43.91 -29.98
N TRP A 16 32.40 43.45 -31.22
CA TRP A 16 33.34 42.56 -31.89
C TRP A 16 34.70 43.23 -32.09
N ASN A 17 35.77 42.59 -31.61
CA ASN A 17 37.07 42.58 -32.27
C ASN A 17 38.00 41.53 -31.63
N SER A 18 38.16 40.37 -32.28
CA SER A 18 39.44 39.65 -32.49
C SER A 18 39.18 38.19 -32.90
N ARG A 19 39.09 37.94 -34.22
CA ARG A 19 39.00 36.58 -34.81
C ARG A 19 40.24 35.68 -34.58
N LEU A 20 41.15 36.04 -33.67
CA LEU A 20 42.31 35.25 -33.26
C LEU A 20 42.26 34.81 -31.78
N GLY A 21 41.42 35.44 -30.93
CA GLY A 21 41.22 35.03 -29.53
C GLY A 21 40.23 33.87 -29.39
N ASP A 22 39.20 33.84 -30.23
CA ASP A 22 38.14 32.80 -30.18
C ASP A 22 38.64 31.43 -30.62
N ALA A 23 39.52 31.35 -31.63
CA ALA A 23 40.07 30.07 -32.08
C ALA A 23 40.97 29.43 -31.02
N ARG A 24 41.78 30.23 -30.32
CA ARG A 24 42.66 29.75 -29.24
C ARG A 24 41.87 29.34 -28.00
N THR A 25 40.81 30.08 -27.67
CA THR A 25 39.92 29.76 -26.56
C THR A 25 39.07 28.52 -26.84
N ALA A 26 38.51 28.39 -28.06
CA ALA A 26 37.81 27.20 -28.50
C ALA A 26 38.74 25.97 -28.58
N MET A 27 39.98 26.15 -29.05
CA MET A 27 41.00 25.10 -29.06
C MET A 27 41.38 24.66 -27.64
N LEU A 28 41.54 25.59 -26.69
CA LEU A 28 41.81 25.27 -25.29
C LEU A 28 40.61 24.58 -24.61
N GLN A 29 39.38 24.97 -24.93
CA GLN A 29 38.16 24.29 -24.47
C GLN A 29 38.00 22.89 -25.08
N LEU A 30 38.36 22.72 -26.36
CA LEU A 30 38.37 21.41 -27.04
C LEU A 30 39.48 20.51 -26.49
N LEU A 31 40.68 21.03 -26.23
CA LEU A 31 41.76 20.30 -25.57
C LEU A 31 41.39 19.93 -24.13
N GLY A 32 40.71 20.85 -23.42
CA GLY A 32 40.10 20.59 -22.13
C GLY A 32 39.12 19.42 -22.22
N PHE A 33 38.12 19.48 -23.10
CA PHE A 33 37.15 18.41 -23.31
C PHE A 33 37.81 17.08 -23.74
N ALA A 34 38.78 17.14 -24.65
CA ALA A 34 39.53 15.98 -25.12
C ALA A 34 40.33 15.29 -24.00
N SER A 35 40.84 16.06 -23.03
CA SER A 35 41.53 15.50 -21.85
C SER A 35 40.59 14.71 -20.92
N TRP A 36 39.28 14.97 -20.97
CA TRP A 36 38.27 14.18 -20.24
C TRP A 36 37.85 12.92 -20.98
N ILE A 37 38.09 12.79 -22.29
CA ILE A 37 37.68 11.63 -23.09
C ILE A 37 38.26 10.32 -22.54
N PRO A 38 39.57 10.20 -22.23
CA PRO A 38 40.11 8.97 -21.63
C PRO A 38 39.49 8.63 -20.28
N LEU A 39 39.19 9.63 -19.45
CA LEU A 39 38.53 9.43 -18.15
C LEU A 39 37.09 8.96 -18.32
N MET A 40 36.36 9.53 -19.29
CA MET A 40 35.00 9.11 -19.63
C MET A 40 34.97 7.70 -20.21
N ILE A 41 35.92 7.36 -21.08
CA ILE A 41 36.09 6.00 -21.62
C ILE A 41 36.39 5.03 -20.48
N TRP A 42 37.35 5.34 -19.61
CA TRP A 42 37.68 4.50 -18.45
C TRP A 42 36.48 4.32 -17.52
N PHE A 43 35.77 5.39 -17.20
CA PHE A 43 34.56 5.35 -16.36
C PHE A 43 33.47 4.49 -17.01
N ASN A 44 33.26 4.62 -18.32
CA ASN A 44 32.28 3.81 -19.05
C ASN A 44 32.66 2.32 -19.09
N LEU A 45 33.96 2.03 -19.27
CA LEU A 45 34.46 0.67 -19.35
C LEU A 45 34.48 -0.04 -17.99
N HIS A 46 34.74 0.69 -16.89
CA HIS A 46 35.04 0.06 -15.60
C HIS A 46 34.10 0.42 -14.45
N VAL A 47 33.37 1.54 -14.53
CA VAL A 47 32.53 2.03 -13.42
C VAL A 47 31.06 1.90 -13.75
N ALA A 48 30.59 2.52 -14.83
CA ALA A 48 29.19 2.44 -15.24
C ALA A 48 28.96 2.90 -16.67
N GLU A 49 27.97 2.29 -17.32
CA GLU A 49 27.58 2.59 -18.71
C GLU A 49 26.06 2.74 -18.82
N LEU A 50 25.60 3.68 -19.65
CA LEU A 50 24.21 3.72 -20.09
C LEU A 50 24.00 2.68 -21.20
N THR A 51 23.12 1.73 -20.97
CA THR A 51 22.85 0.59 -21.86
C THR A 51 21.40 0.66 -22.31
N LEU A 52 21.15 0.58 -23.62
CA LEU A 52 19.79 0.41 -24.13
C LEU A 52 19.42 -1.07 -24.07
N ILE A 53 18.27 -1.37 -23.47
CA ILE A 53 17.69 -2.71 -23.45
C ILE A 53 16.89 -2.90 -24.74
N ASP A 54 17.19 -3.99 -25.43
CA ASP A 54 16.50 -4.41 -26.63
C ASP A 54 16.13 -5.90 -26.54
N GLY A 55 15.10 -6.28 -27.29
CA GLY A 55 14.59 -7.64 -27.36
C GLY A 55 13.63 -8.05 -26.23
N PRO A 56 13.11 -9.29 -26.29
CA PRO A 56 12.04 -9.78 -25.42
C PRO A 56 12.50 -10.25 -24.05
N SER A 57 13.80 -10.42 -23.82
CA SER A 57 14.29 -11.24 -22.72
C SER A 57 13.92 -10.71 -21.34
N MET A 58 13.81 -9.39 -21.16
CA MET A 58 13.43 -8.78 -19.89
C MET A 58 11.98 -8.23 -19.89
N HIS A 59 11.21 -8.52 -20.95
CA HIS A 59 9.80 -8.14 -21.06
C HIS A 59 8.97 -8.93 -20.02
N PRO A 60 7.94 -8.34 -19.38
CA PRO A 60 7.44 -6.97 -19.53
C PRO A 60 8.13 -5.92 -18.64
N LEU A 61 9.12 -6.33 -17.84
CA LEU A 61 9.72 -5.49 -16.80
C LEU A 61 10.70 -4.44 -17.33
N LEU A 62 11.47 -4.79 -18.35
CA LEU A 62 12.25 -3.87 -19.18
C LEU A 62 11.91 -4.15 -20.64
N ASN A 63 11.82 -3.10 -21.45
CA ASN A 63 11.33 -3.10 -22.82
C ASN A 63 9.84 -3.48 -22.91
N SER A 64 8.99 -2.73 -22.18
CA SER A 64 7.54 -3.02 -22.08
C SER A 64 6.81 -2.92 -23.41
N ASP A 65 7.27 -2.04 -24.31
CA ASP A 65 6.70 -1.80 -25.65
C ASP A 65 7.35 -2.69 -26.73
N TRP A 66 8.02 -3.77 -26.31
CA TRP A 66 8.65 -4.71 -27.23
C TRP A 66 7.64 -5.29 -28.21
N GLY A 67 7.94 -5.19 -29.51
CA GLY A 67 7.08 -5.68 -30.59
C GLY A 67 5.94 -4.74 -31.00
N THR A 68 5.72 -3.65 -30.27
CA THR A 68 4.69 -2.64 -30.59
C THR A 68 5.28 -1.30 -31.02
N THR A 69 6.47 -0.94 -30.51
CA THR A 69 7.19 0.29 -30.91
C THR A 69 8.70 0.04 -31.07
N LEU A 70 9.42 1.05 -31.59
CA LEU A 70 10.89 1.08 -31.63
C LEU A 70 11.53 1.68 -30.35
N ARG A 71 10.73 1.98 -29.32
CA ARG A 71 11.26 2.53 -28.07
C ARG A 71 12.07 1.47 -27.33
N ARG A 72 13.17 1.90 -26.72
CA ARG A 72 14.08 1.06 -25.94
C ARG A 72 14.25 1.67 -24.56
N ASP A 73 14.32 0.82 -23.54
CA ASP A 73 14.57 1.28 -22.19
C ASP A 73 16.05 1.55 -22.00
N LEU A 74 16.39 2.79 -21.66
CA LEU A 74 17.75 3.15 -21.28
C LEU A 74 17.95 2.77 -19.82
N VAL A 75 18.87 1.86 -19.52
CA VAL A 75 19.24 1.49 -18.17
C VAL A 75 20.67 1.89 -17.86
N LEU A 76 20.98 1.94 -16.58
CA LEU A 76 22.34 2.21 -16.12
C LEU A 76 22.96 0.95 -15.57
N ASN A 77 23.97 0.47 -16.30
CA ASN A 77 24.73 -0.72 -15.99
C ASN A 77 25.90 -0.36 -15.08
N CYS A 78 25.84 -0.74 -13.80
CA CYS A 78 26.91 -0.52 -12.85
C CYS A 78 27.96 -1.66 -12.97
N LYS A 79 29.12 -1.35 -13.55
CA LYS A 79 30.22 -2.30 -13.80
C LYS A 79 31.21 -2.40 -12.64
N TRP A 80 31.15 -1.46 -11.70
CA TRP A 80 32.00 -1.47 -10.52
C TRP A 80 31.65 -2.64 -9.59
N ASN A 81 32.59 -3.58 -9.43
CA ASN A 81 32.50 -4.75 -8.56
C ASN A 81 31.16 -5.51 -8.68
N PRO A 82 30.87 -6.10 -9.85
CA PRO A 82 29.56 -6.68 -10.17
C PRO A 82 29.20 -7.89 -9.30
N LEU A 83 30.21 -8.53 -8.70
CA LEU A 83 30.04 -9.75 -7.90
C LEU A 83 29.70 -9.45 -6.43
N ASN A 84 30.03 -8.25 -5.95
CA ASN A 84 29.86 -7.93 -4.54
C ASN A 84 28.39 -7.81 -4.17
N GLY A 85 27.97 -8.64 -3.21
CA GLY A 85 26.59 -8.68 -2.73
C GLY A 85 25.60 -9.20 -3.77
N LEU A 86 26.03 -10.06 -4.70
CA LEU A 86 25.14 -10.69 -5.68
C LEU A 86 24.06 -11.52 -4.97
N LYS A 87 22.79 -11.25 -5.27
CA LYS A 87 21.63 -11.94 -4.68
C LYS A 87 20.69 -12.44 -5.77
N ARG A 88 19.91 -13.48 -5.46
CA ARG A 88 18.77 -13.89 -6.29
C ARG A 88 17.82 -12.71 -6.52
N GLY A 89 17.25 -12.63 -7.70
CA GLY A 89 16.35 -11.56 -8.14
C GLY A 89 17.03 -10.33 -8.72
N MET A 90 18.36 -10.17 -8.57
CA MET A 90 19.09 -9.06 -9.20
C MET A 90 19.09 -9.17 -10.73
N VAL A 91 18.97 -8.04 -11.42
CA VAL A 91 19.17 -7.96 -12.88
C VAL A 91 20.62 -7.60 -13.15
N VAL A 92 21.28 -8.46 -13.92
CA VAL A 92 22.69 -8.36 -14.25
C VAL A 92 22.89 -8.24 -15.75
N THR A 93 23.99 -7.59 -16.11
CA THR A 93 24.54 -7.69 -17.46
C THR A 93 25.65 -8.73 -17.46
N LEU A 94 25.74 -9.53 -18.52
CA LEU A 94 26.78 -10.55 -18.68
C LEU A 94 27.20 -10.66 -20.14
N ARG A 95 28.47 -11.03 -20.39
CA ARG A 95 28.87 -11.45 -21.75
C ARG A 95 28.24 -12.80 -22.06
N SER A 96 27.65 -12.93 -23.25
CA SER A 96 27.06 -14.20 -23.68
C SER A 96 28.14 -15.28 -23.78
N PRO A 97 27.91 -16.47 -23.21
CA PRO A 97 28.82 -17.61 -23.39
C PRO A 97 28.94 -18.09 -24.84
N TYR A 98 27.92 -17.84 -25.68
CA TYR A 98 27.88 -18.27 -27.07
C TYR A 98 28.33 -17.21 -28.08
N ASP A 99 28.27 -15.94 -27.70
CA ASP A 99 28.64 -14.81 -28.57
C ASP A 99 29.34 -13.74 -27.73
N PRO A 100 30.68 -13.76 -27.62
CA PRO A 100 31.45 -12.89 -26.72
C PRO A 100 31.30 -11.39 -26.97
N GLU A 101 30.86 -11.01 -28.18
CA GLU A 101 30.59 -9.62 -28.57
C GLU A 101 29.22 -9.14 -28.08
N SER A 102 28.33 -10.06 -27.70
CA SER A 102 27.01 -9.74 -27.18
C SER A 102 26.97 -9.65 -25.65
N VAL A 103 26.34 -8.58 -25.14
CA VAL A 103 26.03 -8.41 -23.72
C VAL A 103 24.56 -8.74 -23.51
N LEU A 104 24.30 -9.75 -22.68
CA LEU A 104 22.96 -10.16 -22.30
C LEU A 104 22.55 -9.46 -21.01
N VAL A 105 21.26 -9.16 -20.89
CA VAL A 105 20.63 -8.74 -19.64
C VAL A 105 19.72 -9.84 -19.16
N LYS A 106 19.91 -10.29 -17.91
CA LYS A 106 19.20 -11.42 -17.32
C LYS A 106 18.97 -11.23 -15.83
N ARG A 107 18.01 -11.96 -15.26
CA ARG A 107 17.76 -12.03 -13.83
C ARG A 107 18.49 -13.22 -13.22
N VAL A 108 19.14 -13.00 -12.08
CA VAL A 108 19.75 -14.08 -11.29
C VAL A 108 18.64 -14.87 -10.59
N VAL A 109 18.48 -16.14 -10.96
CA VAL A 109 17.47 -17.04 -10.36
C VAL A 109 18.09 -17.89 -9.25
N ALA A 110 19.34 -18.32 -9.41
CA ALA A 110 20.02 -19.15 -8.42
C ALA A 110 21.52 -18.81 -8.32
N LEU A 111 22.07 -18.97 -7.11
CA LEU A 111 23.45 -18.69 -6.69
C LEU A 111 24.26 -20.00 -6.56
N PRO A 112 25.60 -19.93 -6.37
CA PRO A 112 26.43 -21.11 -6.15
C PRO A 112 25.88 -22.07 -5.09
N GLY A 113 25.71 -23.34 -5.46
CA GLY A 113 25.21 -24.40 -4.57
C GLY A 113 23.68 -24.55 -4.52
N ASP A 114 22.92 -23.63 -5.10
CA ASP A 114 21.47 -23.73 -5.17
C ASP A 114 21.01 -24.83 -6.14
N VAL A 115 19.81 -25.36 -5.94
CA VAL A 115 19.15 -26.26 -6.90
C VAL A 115 18.00 -25.51 -7.56
N VAL A 116 17.96 -25.50 -8.88
CA VAL A 116 16.94 -24.81 -9.68
C VAL A 116 16.16 -25.80 -10.53
N GLN A 117 14.85 -25.60 -10.61
CA GLN A 117 14.00 -26.28 -11.58
C GLN A 117 14.17 -25.60 -12.93
N THR A 118 14.62 -26.34 -13.92
CA THR A 118 14.95 -25.78 -15.24
C THR A 118 13.72 -25.75 -16.13
N LYS A 119 13.81 -24.99 -17.22
CA LYS A 119 12.81 -24.87 -18.27
C LYS A 119 13.35 -25.46 -19.58
N PRO A 120 12.49 -25.96 -20.48
CA PRO A 120 12.91 -26.29 -21.84
C PRO A 120 13.62 -25.08 -22.50
N PRO A 121 14.70 -25.28 -23.29
CA PRO A 121 15.19 -26.54 -23.85
C PRO A 121 16.21 -27.29 -22.98
N TYR A 122 16.39 -26.92 -21.70
CA TYR A 122 17.40 -27.56 -20.87
C TYR A 122 17.06 -29.04 -20.61
N GLN A 123 18.04 -29.91 -20.80
CA GLN A 123 17.87 -31.36 -20.84
C GLN A 123 17.56 -32.01 -19.47
N PHE A 124 17.91 -31.35 -18.36
CA PHE A 124 17.73 -31.88 -17.01
C PHE A 124 16.69 -31.08 -16.24
N PRO A 125 15.65 -31.70 -15.63
CA PRO A 125 14.56 -30.98 -14.95
C PRO A 125 15.02 -30.23 -13.68
N LEU A 126 16.13 -30.65 -13.08
CA LEU A 126 16.75 -30.01 -11.93
C LEU A 126 18.24 -29.83 -12.21
N GLN A 127 18.78 -28.66 -11.86
CA GLN A 127 20.20 -28.38 -11.95
C GLN A 127 20.69 -27.82 -10.61
N ARG A 128 21.75 -28.43 -10.05
CA ARG A 128 22.51 -27.81 -8.97
C ARG A 128 23.53 -26.84 -9.57
N VAL A 129 23.50 -25.58 -9.16
CA VAL A 129 24.42 -24.55 -9.65
C VAL A 129 25.82 -24.81 -9.09
N PRO A 130 26.85 -24.99 -9.93
CA PRO A 130 28.22 -25.21 -9.48
C PRO A 130 28.77 -24.04 -8.67
N GLN A 131 29.81 -24.28 -7.88
CA GLN A 131 30.53 -23.21 -7.21
C GLN A 131 31.10 -22.20 -8.21
N GLY A 132 31.05 -20.91 -7.88
CA GLY A 132 31.49 -19.82 -8.77
C GLY A 132 30.60 -19.58 -10.00
N HIS A 133 29.43 -20.22 -10.08
CA HIS A 133 28.46 -20.06 -11.17
C HIS A 133 27.12 -19.53 -10.66
N VAL A 134 26.34 -18.95 -11.56
CA VAL A 134 24.96 -18.51 -11.33
C VAL A 134 24.03 -19.08 -12.39
N TRP A 135 22.76 -19.24 -12.02
CA TRP A 135 21.70 -19.52 -12.98
C TRP A 135 20.96 -18.21 -13.28
N VAL A 136 20.89 -17.84 -14.55
CA VAL A 136 20.26 -16.60 -14.99
C VAL A 136 19.17 -16.86 -16.02
N GLU A 137 18.04 -16.17 -15.92
CA GLU A 137 16.90 -16.35 -16.82
C GLU A 137 16.38 -15.00 -17.33
N GLY A 138 15.73 -15.03 -18.50
CA GLY A 138 14.89 -13.93 -18.95
C GLY A 138 13.53 -13.94 -18.24
N ASP A 139 12.92 -12.76 -18.13
CA ASP A 139 11.55 -12.58 -17.64
C ASP A 139 10.50 -12.76 -18.75
N GLY A 140 10.94 -12.79 -20.02
CA GLY A 140 10.08 -12.91 -21.20
C GLY A 140 9.39 -14.27 -21.37
N PRO A 141 8.43 -14.39 -22.31
CA PRO A 141 7.73 -15.65 -22.58
C PRO A 141 8.69 -16.81 -22.89
N PRO A 142 8.30 -18.07 -22.60
CA PRO A 142 9.14 -19.24 -22.87
C PRO A 142 9.66 -19.28 -24.32
N GLY A 143 10.95 -19.59 -24.49
CA GLY A 143 11.60 -19.67 -25.80
C GLY A 143 12.01 -18.33 -26.43
N THR A 144 11.66 -17.20 -25.82
CA THR A 144 12.03 -15.86 -26.33
C THR A 144 13.40 -15.37 -25.82
N SER A 145 13.97 -16.05 -24.84
CA SER A 145 15.21 -15.67 -24.15
C SER A 145 16.28 -16.74 -24.35
N ARG A 146 17.49 -16.32 -24.75
CA ARG A 146 18.70 -17.15 -24.64
C ARG A 146 19.31 -16.93 -23.26
N ASP A 147 19.21 -17.91 -22.39
CA ASP A 147 19.62 -17.81 -20.99
C ASP A 147 20.18 -19.13 -20.45
N SER A 148 20.26 -19.32 -19.12
CA SER A 148 20.80 -20.55 -18.54
C SER A 148 20.02 -21.81 -18.94
N ASN A 149 18.76 -21.69 -19.36
CA ASN A 149 18.04 -22.82 -19.94
C ASN A 149 18.57 -23.22 -21.34
N THR A 150 19.39 -22.37 -21.97
CA THR A 150 20.05 -22.60 -23.27
C THR A 150 21.53 -22.97 -23.14
N PHE A 151 22.28 -22.30 -22.25
CA PHE A 151 23.74 -22.54 -22.08
C PHE A 151 24.14 -23.16 -20.75
N GLY A 152 23.20 -23.37 -19.82
CA GLY A 152 23.47 -23.89 -18.49
C GLY A 152 23.97 -22.84 -17.50
N PRO A 153 24.62 -23.28 -16.40
CA PRO A 153 25.16 -22.37 -15.39
C PRO A 153 26.22 -21.44 -15.98
N VAL A 154 26.16 -20.16 -15.64
CA VAL A 154 27.09 -19.14 -16.14
C VAL A 154 28.15 -18.86 -15.10
N SER A 155 29.42 -18.82 -15.51
CA SER A 155 30.49 -18.37 -14.62
C SER A 155 30.20 -16.95 -14.13
N MET A 156 30.30 -16.72 -12.82
CA MET A 156 30.13 -15.38 -12.25
C MET A 156 31.09 -14.36 -12.87
N ARG A 157 32.25 -14.78 -13.38
CA ARG A 157 33.21 -13.88 -14.05
C ARG A 157 32.70 -13.28 -15.37
N LEU A 158 31.65 -13.84 -15.96
CA LEU A 158 31.02 -13.29 -17.16
C LEU A 158 30.07 -12.13 -16.84
N LEU A 159 29.73 -11.91 -15.56
CA LEU A 159 28.90 -10.78 -15.14
C LEU A 159 29.69 -9.48 -15.29
N THR A 160 29.17 -8.57 -16.10
CA THR A 160 29.80 -7.30 -16.42
C THR A 160 29.22 -6.13 -15.62
N GLY A 161 28.04 -6.29 -15.02
CA GLY A 161 27.43 -5.24 -14.20
C GLY A 161 26.05 -5.58 -13.64
N ARG A 162 25.48 -4.64 -12.88
CA ARG A 162 24.14 -4.71 -12.28
C ARG A 162 23.28 -3.54 -12.73
N ILE A 163 22.01 -3.80 -13.01
CA ILE A 163 21.06 -2.75 -13.40
C ILE A 163 20.39 -2.18 -12.14
N GLN A 164 20.57 -0.88 -11.91
CA GLN A 164 19.89 -0.10 -10.87
C GLN A 164 19.32 1.17 -11.50
N TYR A 165 18.03 1.16 -11.83
CA TYR A 165 17.42 2.26 -12.60
C TYR A 165 16.89 3.40 -11.73
N ALA A 166 15.83 3.16 -10.94
CA ALA A 166 15.14 4.22 -10.20
C ALA A 166 16.03 4.95 -9.18
N ASN A 167 16.77 4.19 -8.36
CA ASN A 167 17.56 4.75 -7.26
C ASN A 167 18.70 5.66 -7.72
N ARG A 168 19.40 5.30 -8.80
CA ARG A 168 20.58 6.04 -9.26
C ARG A 168 20.21 7.31 -10.02
N HIS A 169 19.08 7.31 -10.72
CA HIS A 169 18.52 8.51 -11.37
C HIS A 169 17.64 9.36 -10.45
N ARG A 170 17.53 8.98 -9.16
CA ARG A 170 16.67 9.63 -8.17
C ARG A 170 15.22 9.75 -8.66
N MET A 171 14.77 8.78 -9.47
CA MET A 171 13.38 8.73 -9.89
C MET A 171 12.52 8.30 -8.71
N PRO A 172 11.48 9.07 -8.36
CA PRO A 172 10.56 8.66 -7.31
C PRO A 172 9.75 7.45 -7.81
N PHE A 173 9.41 6.52 -6.91
CA PHE A 173 8.62 5.35 -7.28
C PHE A 173 7.64 4.97 -6.17
N LEU A 174 6.57 4.30 -6.56
CA LEU A 174 5.54 3.82 -5.64
C LEU A 174 5.09 2.44 -6.05
N ALA A 175 5.05 1.51 -5.10
CA ALA A 175 4.40 0.22 -5.30
C ALA A 175 2.89 0.38 -5.19
N VAL A 176 2.16 -0.13 -6.19
CA VAL A 176 0.70 -0.08 -6.23
C VAL A 176 0.17 -1.49 -6.37
N SER A 177 -0.57 -1.91 -5.34
CA SER A 177 -1.34 -3.16 -5.34
C SER A 177 -2.77 -2.88 -5.79
N GLY A 178 -3.72 -2.69 -4.86
CA GLY A 178 -5.13 -2.43 -5.17
C GLY A 178 -5.50 -0.96 -5.42
N GLY A 179 -4.56 -0.02 -5.33
CA GLY A 179 -4.81 1.39 -5.65
C GLY A 179 -5.70 2.19 -4.66
N HIS A 180 -5.97 1.66 -3.46
CA HIS A 180 -6.88 2.28 -2.47
C HIS A 180 -6.18 3.23 -1.46
N GLY A 181 -5.02 3.80 -1.81
CA GLY A 181 -4.38 4.83 -0.99
C GLY A 181 -4.84 6.22 -1.40
N TRP A 182 -5.37 7.02 -0.47
CA TRP A 182 -5.89 8.38 -0.76
C TRP A 182 -5.20 9.50 0.03
N LEU A 183 -4.12 9.22 0.76
CA LEU A 183 -3.38 10.25 1.49
C LEU A 183 -2.90 11.32 0.51
N SER A 184 -3.09 12.59 0.87
CA SER A 184 -2.64 13.73 0.07
C SER A 184 -1.12 13.74 -0.16
N THR A 185 -0.34 13.07 0.71
CA THR A 185 1.11 12.90 0.57
C THR A 185 1.50 12.07 -0.65
N LEU A 186 0.62 11.20 -1.15
CA LEU A 186 0.86 10.43 -2.37
C LEU A 186 0.98 11.34 -3.60
N ASN A 187 0.33 12.50 -3.60
CA ASN A 187 0.43 13.50 -4.67
C ASN A 187 1.83 14.12 -4.78
N ARG A 188 2.72 13.91 -3.79
CA ARG A 188 4.13 14.31 -3.88
C ARG A 188 4.92 13.46 -4.88
N LEU A 189 4.39 12.29 -5.26
CA LEU A 189 4.95 11.48 -6.34
C LEU A 189 4.66 12.18 -7.68
N GLN A 190 5.67 12.84 -8.24
CA GLN A 190 5.59 13.54 -9.53
C GLN A 190 6.62 12.94 -10.48
N ALA A 191 6.22 12.71 -11.74
CA ALA A 191 7.08 12.11 -12.79
C ALA A 191 7.80 10.81 -12.31
N GLY A 192 7.10 9.99 -11.53
CA GLY A 192 7.64 8.78 -10.90
C GLY A 192 7.27 7.49 -11.61
N ILE A 193 7.83 6.39 -11.10
CA ILE A 193 7.55 5.03 -11.58
C ILE A 193 6.50 4.39 -10.68
N GLN A 194 5.39 3.95 -11.29
CA GLN A 194 4.45 3.07 -10.61
C GLN A 194 4.88 1.61 -10.78
N ILE A 195 5.20 0.94 -9.68
CA ILE A 195 5.47 -0.50 -9.65
C ILE A 195 4.14 -1.20 -9.41
N ASN A 196 3.45 -1.57 -10.49
CA ASN A 196 2.17 -2.26 -10.40
C ASN A 196 2.37 -3.73 -10.01
N MET A 197 1.84 -4.12 -8.85
CA MET A 197 1.98 -5.45 -8.29
C MET A 197 0.83 -6.39 -8.64
N ARG A 198 -0.20 -5.95 -9.37
CA ARG A 198 -1.44 -6.71 -9.59
C ARG A 198 -1.26 -8.08 -10.23
N LYS A 199 -0.20 -8.31 -11.01
CA LYS A 199 0.13 -9.65 -11.56
C LYS A 199 0.70 -10.62 -10.52
N MET A 200 1.02 -10.14 -9.31
CA MET A 200 1.43 -10.95 -8.17
C MET A 200 0.22 -11.20 -7.27
N ASN A 201 -0.75 -11.98 -7.73
CA ASN A 201 -2.06 -12.14 -7.06
C ASN A 201 -2.38 -13.59 -6.63
N HIS A 202 -1.34 -14.38 -6.37
CA HIS A 202 -1.50 -15.77 -5.96
C HIS A 202 -1.61 -15.92 -4.45
N THR A 203 -2.36 -16.94 -4.04
CA THR A 203 -2.51 -17.37 -2.64
C THR A 203 -2.37 -18.89 -2.57
N TRP A 204 -1.53 -19.39 -1.66
CA TRP A 204 -1.33 -20.81 -1.42
C TRP A 204 -1.45 -21.13 0.07
N LEU A 205 -2.29 -22.10 0.41
CA LEU A 205 -2.38 -22.61 1.77
C LEU A 205 -1.17 -23.52 2.06
N SER A 206 -0.58 -23.39 3.24
CA SER A 206 0.46 -24.31 3.69
C SER A 206 -0.10 -25.73 3.87
N PRO A 207 0.71 -26.79 3.69
CA PRO A 207 0.25 -28.18 3.85
C PRO A 207 -0.37 -28.50 5.21
N ASP A 208 0.06 -27.81 6.27
CA ASP A 208 -0.51 -27.96 7.62
C ASP A 208 -1.82 -27.17 7.83
N GLY A 209 -2.24 -26.38 6.85
CA GLY A 209 -3.46 -25.59 6.87
C GLY A 209 -3.48 -24.44 7.88
N LYS A 210 -2.32 -24.05 8.44
CA LYS A 210 -2.19 -23.03 9.49
C LYS A 210 -1.80 -21.65 8.97
N THR A 211 -1.22 -21.57 7.78
CA THR A 211 -0.79 -20.32 7.16
C THR A 211 -1.14 -20.31 5.68
N ALA A 212 -1.22 -19.11 5.10
CA ALA A 212 -1.33 -18.94 3.66
C ALA A 212 -0.26 -17.97 3.18
N ASN A 213 0.50 -18.37 2.16
CA ASN A 213 1.39 -17.48 1.43
C ASN A 213 0.57 -16.68 0.44
N VAL A 214 0.69 -15.36 0.50
CA VAL A 214 -0.08 -14.40 -0.29
C VAL A 214 0.91 -13.49 -1.02
N SER A 215 0.67 -13.28 -2.30
CA SER A 215 1.47 -12.35 -3.11
C SER A 215 1.06 -10.90 -2.86
N GLY A 216 1.98 -9.95 -2.95
CA GLY A 216 1.76 -8.54 -2.58
C GLY A 216 0.72 -7.79 -3.44
N GLY A 217 0.40 -8.33 -4.61
CA GLY A 217 -0.65 -7.83 -5.50
C GLY A 217 -2.07 -8.26 -5.13
N THR A 218 -2.25 -9.29 -4.30
CA THR A 218 -3.54 -9.96 -4.07
C THR A 218 -4.59 -9.03 -3.46
N LEU A 219 -5.82 -9.08 -3.98
CA LEU A 219 -7.01 -8.37 -3.49
C LEU A 219 -7.78 -9.17 -2.44
N GLN A 220 -8.61 -8.50 -1.62
CA GLN A 220 -9.43 -9.15 -0.59
C GLN A 220 -10.34 -10.24 -1.17
N ARG A 221 -10.95 -10.01 -2.35
CA ARG A 221 -11.76 -11.03 -3.03
C ARG A 221 -10.96 -12.25 -3.48
N GLU A 222 -9.72 -12.03 -3.92
CA GLU A 222 -8.86 -13.09 -4.47
C GLU A 222 -8.39 -14.03 -3.35
N ILE A 223 -7.92 -13.49 -2.21
CA ILE A 223 -7.57 -14.31 -1.05
C ILE A 223 -8.80 -15.01 -0.45
N THR A 224 -9.95 -14.32 -0.40
CA THR A 224 -11.17 -14.88 0.18
C THR A 224 -11.63 -16.10 -0.61
N ALA A 225 -11.71 -16.00 -1.93
CA ALA A 225 -12.10 -17.11 -2.79
C ALA A 225 -11.09 -18.28 -2.69
N ALA A 226 -9.78 -17.99 -2.77
CA ALA A 226 -8.74 -19.02 -2.74
C ALA A 226 -8.70 -19.80 -1.41
N MET A 227 -8.94 -19.12 -0.28
CA MET A 227 -8.97 -19.73 1.04
C MET A 227 -10.28 -20.47 1.29
N PHE A 228 -11.41 -19.86 0.92
CA PHE A 228 -12.73 -20.44 1.15
C PHE A 228 -12.93 -21.74 0.36
N ALA A 229 -12.39 -21.82 -0.87
CA ALA A 229 -12.35 -23.06 -1.65
C ALA A 229 -11.65 -24.24 -0.94
N GLN A 230 -10.83 -23.96 0.07
CA GLN A 230 -10.13 -24.95 0.89
C GLN A 230 -10.72 -25.08 2.31
N GLY A 231 -11.92 -24.52 2.55
CA GLY A 231 -12.57 -24.51 3.87
C GLY A 231 -11.88 -23.61 4.89
N LYS A 232 -11.05 -22.66 4.42
CA LYS A 232 -10.26 -21.76 5.26
C LYS A 232 -10.66 -20.29 5.07
N ARG A 233 -10.21 -19.45 5.99
CA ARG A 233 -10.31 -17.99 5.95
C ARG A 233 -9.06 -17.34 6.53
N ALA A 234 -8.81 -16.09 6.16
CA ALA A 234 -7.75 -15.26 6.72
C ALA A 234 -8.36 -13.95 7.24
N VAL A 235 -7.64 -13.25 8.13
CA VAL A 235 -8.06 -11.93 8.61
C VAL A 235 -7.82 -10.90 7.51
N THR A 236 -8.93 -10.45 6.91
CA THR A 236 -8.98 -9.53 5.77
C THR A 236 -9.86 -8.31 6.07
N GLY A 237 -9.71 -7.24 5.28
CA GLY A 237 -10.70 -6.17 5.23
C GLY A 237 -11.99 -6.63 4.54
N ILE A 238 -12.99 -5.74 4.43
CA ILE A 238 -14.32 -6.08 3.88
C ILE A 238 -14.56 -5.66 2.42
N CYS A 239 -13.76 -4.74 1.88
CA CYS A 239 -13.97 -4.22 0.53
C CYS A 239 -13.28 -5.13 -0.50
N PRO A 240 -14.02 -5.78 -1.42
CA PRO A 240 -13.49 -6.79 -2.35
C PRO A 240 -12.31 -6.33 -3.22
N GLY A 241 -12.34 -5.07 -3.66
CA GLY A 241 -11.34 -4.47 -4.55
C GLY A 241 -10.08 -3.93 -3.87
N VAL A 242 -10.02 -3.89 -2.53
CA VAL A 242 -8.84 -3.44 -1.79
C VAL A 242 -7.76 -4.54 -1.82
N SER A 243 -6.47 -4.18 -1.83
CA SER A 243 -5.39 -5.17 -1.66
C SER A 243 -5.36 -5.74 -0.25
N VAL A 244 -4.90 -6.98 -0.07
CA VAL A 244 -4.67 -7.55 1.26
C VAL A 244 -3.56 -6.80 2.00
N ILE A 245 -2.44 -6.54 1.31
CA ILE A 245 -1.23 -6.03 1.94
C ILE A 245 -1.34 -4.57 2.42
N GLY A 246 -2.00 -3.68 1.66
CA GLY A 246 -2.07 -2.25 1.98
C GLY A 246 -2.61 -1.99 3.39
N PRO A 247 -3.88 -2.36 3.69
CA PRO A 247 -4.44 -2.20 5.03
C PRO A 247 -3.66 -2.94 6.12
N LEU A 248 -3.14 -4.14 5.82
CA LEU A 248 -2.34 -4.92 6.77
C LEU A 248 -1.10 -4.16 7.23
N LEU A 249 -0.41 -3.42 6.34
CA LEU A 249 0.78 -2.64 6.70
C LEU A 249 0.49 -1.49 7.67
N GLY A 250 -0.77 -1.07 7.79
CA GLY A 250 -1.24 -0.04 8.73
C GLY A 250 -2.12 -0.53 9.87
N GLY A 251 -2.23 -1.85 10.07
CA GLY A 251 -3.16 -2.46 11.03
C GLY A 251 -4.14 -3.37 10.30
N GLY A 252 -5.25 -2.81 9.83
CA GLY A 252 -6.25 -3.54 9.04
C GLY A 252 -7.38 -4.09 9.91
N HIS A 253 -8.46 -3.31 10.04
CA HIS A 253 -9.72 -3.76 10.64
C HIS A 253 -10.33 -4.94 9.88
N SER A 254 -10.99 -5.82 10.63
CA SER A 254 -11.61 -7.02 10.09
C SER A 254 -12.85 -7.42 10.88
N LEU A 255 -13.80 -8.05 10.19
CA LEU A 255 -14.91 -8.75 10.85
C LEU A 255 -14.43 -9.88 11.78
N LEU A 256 -13.20 -10.39 11.59
CA LEU A 256 -12.61 -11.46 12.40
C LEU A 256 -11.79 -10.95 13.60
N GLN A 257 -11.66 -9.63 13.76
CA GLN A 257 -10.65 -9.07 14.66
C GLN A 257 -10.92 -9.33 16.15
N ALA A 258 -12.18 -9.60 16.54
CA ALA A 258 -12.52 -9.93 17.92
C ALA A 258 -11.83 -11.22 18.40
N GLN A 259 -11.61 -12.18 17.48
CA GLN A 259 -10.98 -13.47 17.77
C GLN A 259 -9.49 -13.50 17.41
N HIS A 260 -9.07 -12.68 16.43
CA HIS A 260 -7.75 -12.85 15.82
C HIS A 260 -6.90 -11.57 15.77
N GLY A 261 -7.37 -10.45 16.31
CA GLY A 261 -6.67 -9.16 16.23
C GLY A 261 -6.76 -8.53 14.84
N PHE A 262 -6.00 -7.46 14.61
CA PHE A 262 -5.94 -6.82 13.29
C PHE A 262 -5.27 -7.71 12.24
N ALA A 263 -5.43 -7.40 10.96
CA ALA A 263 -4.72 -8.10 9.89
C ALA A 263 -3.18 -8.11 10.12
N ALA A 264 -2.63 -7.02 10.65
CA ALA A 264 -1.23 -6.91 11.05
C ALA A 264 -0.81 -7.93 12.13
N ASP A 265 -1.70 -8.28 13.06
CA ASP A 265 -1.45 -9.25 14.14
C ASP A 265 -1.42 -10.71 13.62
N ASN A 266 -1.84 -10.90 12.36
CA ASN A 266 -1.92 -12.17 11.67
C ASN A 266 -0.78 -12.39 10.67
N LEU A 267 0.07 -11.38 10.44
CA LEU A 267 1.27 -11.53 9.63
C LEU A 267 2.28 -12.43 10.35
N VAL A 268 2.83 -13.41 9.63
CA VAL A 268 3.82 -14.38 10.14
C VAL A 268 5.22 -14.05 9.59
N SER A 269 5.30 -13.77 8.29
CA SER A 269 6.54 -13.43 7.57
C SER A 269 6.24 -12.57 6.35
N ALA A 270 7.21 -11.78 5.90
CA ALA A 270 7.12 -10.99 4.67
C ALA A 270 8.45 -10.95 3.92
N ARG A 271 8.39 -11.08 2.59
CA ARG A 271 9.49 -10.83 1.66
C ARG A 271 9.45 -9.38 1.22
N VAL A 272 10.43 -8.61 1.67
CA VAL A 272 10.47 -7.15 1.52
C VAL A 272 11.62 -6.74 0.60
N VAL A 273 11.32 -5.95 -0.42
CA VAL A 273 12.33 -5.26 -1.24
C VAL A 273 12.62 -3.90 -0.59
N LEU A 274 13.86 -3.70 -0.16
CA LEU A 274 14.32 -2.49 0.53
C LEU A 274 14.70 -1.38 -0.45
N ALA A 275 15.00 -0.20 0.08
CA ALA A 275 15.28 1.00 -0.70
C ALA A 275 16.54 0.86 -1.55
N ASP A 276 17.51 0.05 -1.13
CA ASP A 276 18.72 -0.27 -1.90
C ASP A 276 18.50 -1.35 -2.99
N GLY A 277 17.29 -1.89 -3.08
CA GLY A 277 16.90 -2.96 -4.01
C GLY A 277 17.23 -4.36 -3.51
N SER A 278 17.79 -4.52 -2.31
CA SER A 278 17.99 -5.82 -1.70
C SER A 278 16.67 -6.43 -1.21
N VAL A 279 16.60 -7.75 -1.17
CA VAL A 279 15.43 -8.48 -0.68
C VAL A 279 15.75 -9.17 0.63
N VAL A 280 14.91 -8.96 1.64
CA VAL A 280 15.04 -9.55 2.98
C VAL A 280 13.76 -10.27 3.38
N THR A 281 13.86 -11.19 4.34
CA THR A 281 12.70 -11.76 5.01
C THR A 281 12.53 -11.09 6.37
N ALA A 282 11.37 -10.50 6.61
CA ALA A 282 10.98 -9.97 7.92
C ALA A 282 10.04 -10.96 8.61
N SER A 283 10.45 -11.46 9.78
CA SER A 283 9.67 -12.36 10.63
C SER A 283 10.05 -12.16 12.10
N ALA A 284 9.42 -12.88 13.03
CA ALA A 284 9.81 -12.86 14.43
C ALA A 284 11.26 -13.36 14.68
N ARG A 285 11.84 -14.11 13.74
CA ARG A 285 13.18 -14.74 13.88
C ARG A 285 14.24 -14.14 12.95
N GLU A 286 13.86 -13.33 11.97
CA GLU A 286 14.76 -12.75 10.96
C GLU A 286 14.32 -11.31 10.67
N ASN A 287 15.24 -10.33 10.79
CA ASN A 287 14.91 -8.89 10.69
C ASN A 287 13.69 -8.51 11.55
N ALA A 288 13.69 -8.94 12.83
CA ALA A 288 12.54 -8.81 13.73
C ALA A 288 12.15 -7.35 14.04
N ASP A 289 13.11 -6.43 13.94
CA ASP A 289 12.92 -4.99 14.06
C ASP A 289 12.13 -4.42 12.87
N LEU A 290 12.46 -4.84 11.64
CA LEU A 290 11.68 -4.56 10.44
C LEU A 290 10.29 -5.21 10.51
N PHE A 291 10.21 -6.46 10.98
CA PHE A 291 8.95 -7.17 11.14
C PHE A 291 7.99 -6.48 12.13
N TRP A 292 8.54 -5.88 13.19
CA TRP A 292 7.78 -5.02 14.08
C TRP A 292 7.28 -3.75 13.36
N GLY A 293 8.14 -3.09 12.58
CA GLY A 293 7.82 -1.85 11.86
C GLY A 293 6.76 -2.03 10.77
N ILE A 294 6.84 -3.12 9.98
CA ILE A 294 5.91 -3.33 8.87
C ILE A 294 4.47 -3.63 9.30
N ARG A 295 4.27 -4.02 10.56
CA ARG A 295 2.95 -4.25 11.17
C ARG A 295 2.47 -2.96 11.85
N GLY A 296 2.12 -1.94 11.05
CA GLY A 296 1.58 -0.66 11.54
C GLY A 296 2.17 0.59 10.87
N ALA A 297 3.38 0.51 10.31
CA ALA A 297 4.01 1.61 9.57
C ALA A 297 4.64 1.14 8.23
N GLY A 298 4.20 0.00 7.70
CA GLY A 298 4.96 -0.75 6.70
C GLY A 298 5.19 -0.09 5.36
N HIS A 299 4.34 0.87 4.98
CA HIS A 299 4.49 1.67 3.77
C HIS A 299 5.82 2.45 3.70
N ASN A 300 6.53 2.60 4.83
CA ASN A 300 7.75 3.39 4.96
C ASN A 300 9.06 2.63 4.74
N PHE A 301 9.05 1.29 4.70
CA PHE A 301 10.29 0.50 4.81
C PHE A 301 10.63 -0.33 3.57
N GLY A 302 9.66 -0.63 2.71
CA GLY A 302 9.90 -1.49 1.56
C GLY A 302 8.64 -1.92 0.81
N ILE A 303 8.87 -2.63 -0.29
CA ILE A 303 7.82 -3.25 -1.10
C ILE A 303 7.64 -4.70 -0.64
N VAL A 304 6.49 -5.03 -0.04
CA VAL A 304 6.17 -6.39 0.36
C VAL A 304 5.64 -7.19 -0.83
N THR A 305 6.43 -8.15 -1.31
CA THR A 305 6.17 -8.91 -2.54
C THR A 305 5.48 -10.24 -2.33
N SER A 306 5.70 -10.87 -1.18
CA SER A 306 5.05 -12.11 -0.73
C SER A 306 5.03 -12.10 0.79
N PHE A 307 4.00 -12.65 1.41
CA PHE A 307 3.87 -12.68 2.86
C PHE A 307 3.00 -13.85 3.33
N ASP A 308 3.29 -14.37 4.51
CA ASP A 308 2.52 -15.44 5.12
C ASP A 308 1.58 -14.85 6.17
N VAL A 309 0.31 -15.22 6.10
CA VAL A 309 -0.71 -14.88 7.10
C VAL A 309 -1.25 -16.13 7.77
N LYS A 310 -1.73 -16.00 9.01
CA LYS A 310 -2.45 -17.08 9.70
C LYS A 310 -3.73 -17.45 8.96
N ALA A 311 -4.01 -18.74 8.91
CA ALA A 311 -5.22 -19.32 8.33
C ALA A 311 -6.09 -19.97 9.40
N TYR A 312 -7.40 -19.79 9.28
CA TYR A 312 -8.41 -20.27 10.23
C TYR A 312 -9.47 -21.07 9.49
N ASP A 313 -10.21 -21.92 10.19
CA ASP A 313 -11.30 -22.67 9.56
C ASP A 313 -12.52 -21.77 9.30
N ALA A 314 -13.13 -21.91 8.12
CA ALA A 314 -14.31 -21.15 7.72
C ALA A 314 -15.60 -21.91 8.03
N ARG A 315 -15.91 -22.13 9.32
CA ARG A 315 -17.02 -23.02 9.75
C ARG A 315 -18.33 -22.31 10.07
N GLY A 316 -18.31 -21.00 10.35
CA GLY A 316 -19.50 -20.29 10.83
C GLY A 316 -20.35 -19.70 9.70
N LEU A 317 -21.66 -19.68 9.94
CA LEU A 317 -22.63 -18.95 9.14
C LEU A 317 -22.84 -17.56 9.73
N TRP A 318 -23.16 -16.61 8.85
CA TRP A 318 -23.26 -15.21 9.20
C TRP A 318 -24.67 -14.68 8.97
N THR A 319 -25.01 -13.68 9.77
CA THR A 319 -26.23 -12.89 9.64
C THR A 319 -25.87 -11.45 9.37
N VAL A 320 -26.55 -10.83 8.40
CA VAL A 320 -26.44 -9.41 8.08
C VAL A 320 -27.82 -8.79 8.19
N THR A 321 -27.99 -7.88 9.16
CA THR A 321 -29.18 -7.05 9.32
C THR A 321 -28.88 -5.64 8.85
N ARG A 322 -29.76 -5.06 8.03
CA ARG A 322 -29.69 -3.67 7.57
C ARG A 322 -30.94 -2.94 8.02
N LEU A 323 -30.73 -1.90 8.82
CA LEU A 323 -31.78 -1.02 9.33
C LEU A 323 -31.54 0.38 8.77
N ILE A 324 -32.57 1.03 8.22
CA ILE A 324 -32.47 2.42 7.77
C ILE A 324 -33.39 3.27 8.64
N PHE A 325 -32.84 4.37 9.16
CA PHE A 325 -33.54 5.33 10.01
C PHE A 325 -33.52 6.72 9.38
N GLY A 326 -34.53 7.53 9.68
CA GLY A 326 -34.50 8.96 9.43
C GLY A 326 -33.49 9.68 10.32
N HIS A 327 -33.04 10.86 9.87
CA HIS A 327 -32.03 11.65 10.59
C HIS A 327 -32.45 12.08 12.00
N GLU A 328 -33.76 12.17 12.29
CA GLU A 328 -34.33 12.54 13.58
C GLU A 328 -34.03 11.51 14.69
N LYS A 329 -33.59 10.31 14.33
CA LYS A 329 -33.26 9.23 15.28
C LYS A 329 -31.78 9.18 15.65
N LEU A 330 -30.94 10.07 15.11
CA LEU A 330 -29.49 10.02 15.29
C LEU A 330 -29.06 9.93 16.76
N GLU A 331 -29.56 10.82 17.61
CA GLU A 331 -29.19 10.89 19.02
C GLU A 331 -29.56 9.58 19.73
N LYS A 332 -30.78 9.10 19.53
CA LYS A 332 -31.26 7.82 20.10
C LYS A 332 -30.44 6.62 19.61
N ILE A 333 -30.03 6.62 18.35
CA ILE A 333 -29.15 5.58 17.79
C ILE A 333 -27.79 5.62 18.46
N VAL A 334 -27.20 6.81 18.61
CA VAL A 334 -25.88 7.01 19.25
C VAL A 334 -25.93 6.62 20.73
N GLU A 335 -26.97 7.03 21.46
CA GLU A 335 -27.21 6.65 22.86
C GLU A 335 -27.33 5.13 23.01
N MET A 336 -28.21 4.49 22.23
CA MET A 336 -28.38 3.03 22.23
C MET A 336 -27.08 2.30 21.86
N TRP A 337 -26.34 2.81 20.88
CA TRP A 337 -25.06 2.24 20.47
C TRP A 337 -24.08 2.29 21.63
N ASN A 338 -23.90 3.44 22.27
CA ASN A 338 -23.02 3.60 23.41
C ASN A 338 -23.41 2.69 24.59
N GLU A 339 -24.69 2.61 24.95
CA GLU A 339 -25.19 1.71 26.01
C GLU A 339 -24.84 0.24 25.73
N LEU A 340 -24.96 -0.18 24.47
CA LEU A 340 -24.64 -1.53 24.06
C LEU A 340 -23.12 -1.80 24.08
N GLU A 341 -22.29 -0.83 23.71
CA GLU A 341 -20.82 -0.97 23.77
C GLU A 341 -20.33 -1.04 25.22
N ASP A 342 -20.90 -0.22 26.12
CA ASP A 342 -20.54 -0.20 27.54
C ASP A 342 -20.89 -1.53 28.25
N GLY A 343 -21.92 -2.22 27.76
CA GLY A 343 -22.44 -3.44 28.37
C GLY A 343 -21.61 -4.71 28.11
N TYR A 344 -20.62 -4.67 27.21
CA TYR A 344 -19.87 -5.87 26.81
C TYR A 344 -18.38 -5.59 26.55
N GLU A 345 -17.52 -6.28 27.29
CA GLU A 345 -16.08 -6.30 27.01
C GLU A 345 -15.76 -7.13 25.76
N ASP A 346 -16.46 -8.25 25.57
CA ASP A 346 -16.39 -9.10 24.39
C ASP A 346 -17.79 -9.41 23.86
N ARG A 347 -18.06 -8.96 22.64
CA ARG A 347 -19.31 -9.21 21.90
C ARG A 347 -19.13 -10.20 20.75
N GLY A 348 -17.98 -10.88 20.73
CA GLY A 348 -17.60 -11.84 19.69
C GLY A 348 -17.44 -11.19 18.32
N LEU A 349 -17.64 -11.98 17.27
CA LEU A 349 -17.60 -11.54 15.88
C LEU A 349 -18.89 -10.80 15.51
N LEU A 350 -19.15 -9.67 16.17
CA LEU A 350 -20.21 -8.72 15.88
C LEU A 350 -19.59 -7.41 15.41
N SER A 351 -20.09 -6.85 14.32
CA SER A 351 -19.72 -5.54 13.82
C SER A 351 -20.96 -4.69 13.55
N LEU A 352 -20.83 -3.41 13.88
CA LEU A 352 -21.80 -2.36 13.59
C LEU A 352 -21.15 -1.40 12.58
N TRP A 353 -21.81 -1.23 11.44
CA TRP A 353 -21.37 -0.35 10.37
C TRP A 353 -22.52 0.61 10.02
N GLY A 354 -22.42 1.83 10.51
CA GLY A 354 -23.32 2.94 10.21
C GLY A 354 -22.86 3.74 8.99
N GLU A 355 -23.80 4.25 8.21
CA GLU A 355 -23.57 5.25 7.16
C GLU A 355 -24.59 6.37 7.28
N MET A 356 -24.10 7.60 7.45
CA MET A 356 -24.90 8.80 7.18
C MET A 356 -24.74 9.14 5.70
N ARG A 357 -25.84 9.12 4.95
CA ARG A 357 -25.79 9.25 3.48
C ARG A 357 -27.11 9.77 2.91
N ARG A 358 -27.07 10.22 1.66
CA ARG A 358 -28.25 10.48 0.85
C ARG A 358 -28.89 9.16 0.37
N ASP A 359 -30.22 9.09 0.42
CA ASP A 359 -31.00 7.94 -0.04
C ASP A 359 -32.40 8.40 -0.50
N ASP A 360 -32.48 8.85 -1.75
CA ASP A 360 -33.68 9.48 -2.33
C ASP A 360 -34.89 8.55 -2.44
N GLU A 361 -34.71 7.23 -2.24
CA GLU A 361 -35.79 6.26 -2.17
C GLU A 361 -36.46 6.21 -0.79
N VAL A 362 -35.77 6.69 0.25
CA VAL A 362 -36.27 6.69 1.63
C VAL A 362 -36.70 8.08 2.05
N ASP A 363 -35.83 9.07 1.86
CA ASP A 363 -36.13 10.48 2.09
C ASP A 363 -35.36 11.33 1.06
N ARG A 364 -36.08 12.14 0.29
CA ARG A 364 -35.51 13.01 -0.76
C ARG A 364 -34.97 14.33 -0.24
N HIS A 365 -35.33 14.71 0.99
CA HIS A 365 -35.04 16.02 1.56
C HIS A 365 -33.97 15.95 2.65
N HIS A 366 -33.86 14.83 3.35
CA HIS A 366 -32.91 14.65 4.44
C HIS A 366 -32.01 13.44 4.24
N LEU A 367 -30.87 13.45 4.93
CA LEU A 367 -29.99 12.29 4.99
C LEU A 367 -30.63 11.18 5.82
N VAL A 368 -30.24 9.95 5.53
CA VAL A 368 -30.64 8.77 6.30
C VAL A 368 -29.46 8.16 7.02
N ILE A 369 -29.76 7.34 8.02
CA ILE A 369 -28.77 6.56 8.77
C ILE A 369 -29.01 5.09 8.45
N LEU A 370 -28.11 4.50 7.67
CA LEU A 370 -28.08 3.06 7.44
C LEU A 370 -27.22 2.41 8.53
N LEU A 371 -27.77 1.50 9.31
CA LEU A 371 -27.02 0.65 10.24
C LEU A 371 -26.99 -0.79 9.73
N ARG A 372 -25.81 -1.28 9.41
CA ARG A 372 -25.54 -2.69 9.08
C ARG A 372 -24.95 -3.39 10.31
N ILE A 373 -25.65 -4.40 10.79
CA ILE A 373 -25.22 -5.29 11.89
C ILE A 373 -24.80 -6.61 11.26
N THR A 374 -23.54 -7.00 11.41
CA THR A 374 -22.99 -8.23 10.83
C THR A 374 -22.43 -9.12 11.93
N SER A 375 -22.83 -10.39 11.98
CA SER A 375 -22.35 -11.32 13.00
C SER A 375 -22.14 -12.75 12.52
N GLU A 376 -21.15 -13.46 13.07
CA GLU A 376 -21.00 -14.91 12.91
C GLU A 376 -21.73 -15.67 14.02
N GLY A 377 -22.62 -16.58 13.64
CA GLY A 377 -23.46 -17.34 14.55
C GLY A 377 -24.66 -16.53 15.08
N ASN A 378 -25.40 -17.14 16.01
CA ASN A 378 -26.59 -16.56 16.61
C ASN A 378 -26.51 -16.60 18.14
N THR A 379 -25.71 -15.71 18.73
CA THR A 379 -25.59 -15.60 20.18
C THR A 379 -26.67 -14.68 20.77
N PRO A 380 -27.03 -14.81 22.07
CA PRO A 380 -27.95 -13.88 22.74
C PRO A 380 -27.49 -12.42 22.67
N ILE A 381 -26.17 -12.17 22.68
CA ILE A 381 -25.60 -10.82 22.54
C ILE A 381 -25.96 -10.25 21.17
N MET A 382 -25.74 -11.01 20.09
CA MET A 382 -26.03 -10.56 18.72
C MET A 382 -27.53 -10.28 18.52
N ALA A 383 -28.40 -11.12 19.07
CA ALA A 383 -29.84 -10.89 19.07
C ALA A 383 -30.21 -9.61 19.84
N LYS A 384 -29.63 -9.38 21.03
CA LYS A 384 -29.88 -8.18 21.83
C LYS A 384 -29.55 -6.91 21.07
N PHE A 385 -28.42 -6.86 20.36
CA PHE A 385 -28.05 -5.70 19.54
C PHE A 385 -29.07 -5.44 18.42
N ARG A 386 -29.47 -6.47 17.67
CA ARG A 386 -30.47 -6.32 16.59
C ARG A 386 -31.80 -5.82 17.13
N GLU A 387 -32.31 -6.45 18.18
CA GLU A 387 -33.59 -6.08 18.78
C GLU A 387 -33.55 -4.70 19.43
N ALA A 388 -32.41 -4.29 19.98
CA ALA A 388 -32.23 -2.96 20.54
C ALA A 388 -32.39 -1.85 19.50
N PHE A 389 -31.76 -1.99 18.34
CA PHE A 389 -31.92 -1.01 17.26
C PHE A 389 -33.29 -1.10 16.57
N ARG A 390 -33.92 -2.28 16.51
CA ARG A 390 -35.30 -2.44 16.03
C ARG A 390 -36.33 -1.69 16.87
N ARG A 391 -36.14 -1.59 18.19
CA ARG A 391 -36.99 -0.79 19.08
C ARG A 391 -36.96 0.71 18.75
N LEU A 392 -35.99 1.16 17.97
CA LEU A 392 -35.98 2.53 17.44
C LEU A 392 -36.83 2.67 16.17
N GLU A 393 -37.57 1.64 15.76
CA GLU A 393 -38.55 1.64 14.66
C GLU A 393 -37.94 2.09 13.31
N PRO A 394 -37.03 1.31 12.71
CA PRO A 394 -36.43 1.66 11.43
C PRO A 394 -37.47 1.78 10.30
N THR A 395 -37.24 2.72 9.40
CA THR A 395 -38.05 2.92 8.18
C THR A 395 -37.95 1.73 7.23
N LYS A 396 -36.77 1.10 7.13
CA LYS A 396 -36.57 -0.17 6.42
C LYS A 396 -35.80 -1.15 7.32
N ASP A 397 -36.26 -2.39 7.40
CA ASP A 397 -35.60 -3.50 8.09
C ASP A 397 -35.45 -4.68 7.14
N SER A 398 -34.23 -5.18 6.99
CA SER A 398 -33.97 -6.43 6.29
C SER A 398 -32.94 -7.24 7.03
N THR A 399 -33.12 -8.55 7.09
CA THR A 399 -32.15 -9.48 7.66
C THR A 399 -31.94 -10.64 6.71
N VAL A 400 -30.68 -10.96 6.46
CA VAL A 400 -30.27 -12.13 5.67
C VAL A 400 -29.41 -13.01 6.55
N GLU A 401 -29.83 -14.25 6.73
CA GLU A 401 -29.16 -15.25 7.58
C GLU A 401 -28.48 -16.32 6.73
N ASN A 402 -27.72 -17.20 7.38
CA ASN A 402 -27.08 -18.36 6.76
C ASN A 402 -26.11 -18.02 5.61
N LEU A 403 -25.46 -16.85 5.70
CA LEU A 403 -24.45 -16.44 4.73
C LEU A 403 -23.11 -17.13 5.04
N THR A 404 -22.41 -17.59 4.00
CA THR A 404 -21.03 -18.04 4.14
C THR A 404 -20.08 -16.86 4.33
N TRP A 405 -18.85 -17.14 4.80
CA TRP A 405 -17.79 -16.13 4.90
C TRP A 405 -17.55 -15.40 3.57
N GLU A 406 -17.49 -16.15 2.46
CA GLU A 406 -17.30 -15.58 1.12
C GLU A 406 -18.47 -14.66 0.73
N GLN A 407 -19.71 -15.08 0.97
CA GLN A 407 -20.89 -14.26 0.66
C GLN A 407 -20.91 -12.95 1.46
N VAL A 408 -20.54 -12.98 2.75
CA VAL A 408 -20.44 -11.76 3.56
C VAL A 408 -19.36 -10.83 3.02
N GLN A 409 -18.19 -11.35 2.67
CA GLN A 409 -17.09 -10.58 2.10
C GLN A 409 -17.46 -9.96 0.76
N LEU A 410 -18.12 -10.70 -0.13
CA LEU A 410 -18.58 -10.21 -1.43
C LEU A 410 -19.77 -9.25 -1.33
N SER A 411 -20.51 -9.27 -0.22
CA SER A 411 -21.56 -8.28 0.08
C SER A 411 -21.03 -6.95 0.61
N GLY A 412 -19.71 -6.81 0.77
CA GLY A 412 -19.08 -5.52 1.04
C GLY A 412 -19.27 -4.59 -0.15
N ALA A 413 -19.70 -3.35 0.10
CA ALA A 413 -19.82 -2.36 -0.97
C ALA A 413 -18.43 -2.10 -1.59
N GLU A 414 -18.33 -2.10 -2.92
CA GLU A 414 -17.14 -1.55 -3.57
C GLU A 414 -17.08 -0.05 -3.28
N ALA A 415 -15.88 0.43 -2.95
CA ALA A 415 -15.67 1.85 -2.80
C ALA A 415 -15.86 2.53 -4.16
N LYS A 416 -16.66 3.60 -4.20
CA LYS A 416 -16.83 4.49 -5.38
C LYS A 416 -15.49 4.98 -5.94
N SER A 417 -14.41 4.95 -5.15
CA SER A 417 -13.03 5.21 -5.60
C SER A 417 -12.54 4.31 -6.73
N SER A 418 -13.23 3.19 -7.02
CA SER A 418 -12.91 2.33 -8.15
C SER A 418 -13.47 2.86 -9.48
N ASP A 419 -14.37 3.84 -9.44
CA ASP A 419 -14.94 4.47 -10.63
C ASP A 419 -13.94 5.45 -11.27
N THR A 420 -13.81 5.39 -12.59
CA THR A 420 -12.98 6.35 -13.34
C THR A 420 -13.43 7.79 -13.08
N SER A 421 -12.45 8.68 -12.85
CA SER A 421 -12.65 10.11 -12.58
C SER A 421 -13.42 10.44 -11.31
N GLN A 422 -13.55 9.48 -10.39
CA GLN A 422 -14.10 9.68 -9.07
C GLN A 422 -12.96 9.96 -8.07
N ASN A 423 -13.01 11.13 -7.43
CA ASN A 423 -12.13 11.45 -6.32
C ASN A 423 -12.76 10.98 -5.01
N MET A 424 -11.89 10.70 -4.04
CA MET A 424 -12.26 10.33 -2.68
C MET A 424 -11.27 10.95 -1.69
N MET A 425 -11.78 11.43 -0.56
CA MET A 425 -11.01 11.97 0.55
C MET A 425 -11.61 11.47 1.87
N GLY A 426 -10.80 10.81 2.69
CA GLY A 426 -11.21 10.24 3.99
C GLY A 426 -10.76 11.10 5.17
N PHE A 427 -11.63 11.38 6.15
CA PHE A 427 -11.26 12.10 7.37
C PHE A 427 -11.61 11.22 8.58
N PRO A 428 -10.62 10.49 9.14
CA PRO A 428 -10.87 9.54 10.20
C PRO A 428 -10.83 10.18 11.58
N SER A 429 -11.58 9.60 12.51
CA SER A 429 -11.41 9.80 13.94
C SER A 429 -11.64 8.48 14.65
N SER A 430 -10.60 7.95 15.30
CA SER A 430 -10.74 6.83 16.22
C SER A 430 -11.23 7.37 17.57
N LEU A 431 -12.33 6.83 18.06
CA LEU A 431 -13.09 7.33 19.22
C LEU A 431 -13.27 6.23 20.27
N ASN A 432 -13.31 6.62 21.53
CA ASN A 432 -13.66 5.76 22.65
C ASN A 432 -15.18 5.71 22.87
N ARG A 433 -15.90 6.78 22.53
CA ARG A 433 -17.36 6.89 22.66
C ARG A 433 -17.92 7.78 21.55
N TRP A 434 -19.14 7.52 21.10
CA TRP A 434 -19.85 8.44 20.21
C TRP A 434 -20.37 9.65 21.00
N ASP A 435 -20.12 10.86 20.51
CA ASP A 435 -20.68 12.10 21.03
C ASP A 435 -21.86 12.53 20.15
N ALA A 436 -23.07 12.55 20.72
CA ALA A 436 -24.29 12.82 19.98
C ALA A 436 -24.30 14.21 19.33
N ALA A 437 -23.78 15.23 20.01
CA ALA A 437 -23.72 16.60 19.49
C ALA A 437 -22.69 16.71 18.35
N ALA A 438 -21.55 16.04 18.49
CA ALA A 438 -20.55 15.95 17.43
C ALA A 438 -21.10 15.20 16.20
N MET A 439 -21.83 14.11 16.40
CA MET A 439 -22.47 13.35 15.32
C MET A 439 -23.54 14.17 14.61
N ARG A 440 -24.38 14.91 15.35
CA ARG A 440 -25.37 15.83 14.77
C ARG A 440 -24.70 16.91 13.92
N THR A 441 -23.69 17.58 14.47
CA THR A 441 -22.89 18.57 13.75
C THR A 441 -22.29 17.98 12.47
N SER A 442 -21.75 16.75 12.55
CA SER A 442 -21.17 16.08 11.40
C SER A 442 -22.21 15.75 10.31
N LEU A 443 -23.41 15.30 10.71
CA LEU A 443 -24.53 15.07 9.81
C LEU A 443 -24.95 16.36 9.10
N ASP A 444 -25.10 17.46 9.84
CA ASP A 444 -25.55 18.74 9.30
C ASP A 444 -24.52 19.31 8.30
N LEU A 445 -23.22 19.17 8.61
CA LEU A 445 -22.13 19.52 7.69
C LEU A 445 -22.16 18.68 6.41
N LEU A 446 -22.41 17.37 6.53
CA LEU A 446 -22.57 16.51 5.36
C LEU A 446 -23.80 16.93 4.55
N SER A 447 -24.92 17.25 5.21
CA SER A 447 -26.14 17.72 4.54
C SER A 447 -25.89 19.01 3.76
N GLU A 448 -25.17 19.98 4.36
CA GLU A 448 -24.77 21.23 3.71
C GLU A 448 -23.88 20.98 2.48
N LEU A 449 -22.92 20.05 2.57
CA LEU A 449 -22.08 19.66 1.43
C LEU A 449 -22.90 19.05 0.29
N LEU A 450 -23.87 18.20 0.63
CA LEU A 450 -24.67 17.42 -0.32
C LEU A 450 -25.75 18.23 -1.05
N VAL A 451 -25.98 19.49 -0.68
CA VAL A 451 -26.74 20.46 -1.51
C VAL A 451 -26.10 20.60 -2.90
N ASP A 452 -24.78 20.43 -2.97
CA ASP A 452 -24.06 20.32 -4.22
C ASP A 452 -24.05 18.86 -4.70
N ASP A 453 -24.90 18.56 -5.69
CA ASP A 453 -25.10 17.22 -6.24
C ASP A 453 -23.81 16.53 -6.73
N THR A 454 -22.75 17.29 -7.01
CA THR A 454 -21.45 16.71 -7.38
C THR A 454 -20.82 15.89 -6.25
N PHE A 455 -21.26 16.11 -5.01
CA PHE A 455 -20.87 15.37 -3.83
C PHE A 455 -21.86 14.28 -3.40
N SER A 456 -22.96 14.07 -4.14
CA SER A 456 -24.09 13.19 -3.79
C SER A 456 -23.75 11.80 -3.24
N SER A 457 -22.61 11.21 -3.61
CA SER A 457 -22.16 9.91 -3.11
C SER A 457 -21.26 9.93 -1.87
N SER A 458 -21.00 11.13 -1.32
CA SER A 458 -20.27 11.33 -0.07
C SER A 458 -21.08 10.82 1.12
N ARG A 459 -20.38 10.36 2.15
CA ARG A 459 -21.00 9.75 3.33
C ARG A 459 -20.10 9.85 4.55
N ILE A 460 -20.67 9.71 5.74
CA ILE A 460 -19.90 9.51 6.98
C ILE A 460 -20.11 8.06 7.43
N LEU A 461 -19.00 7.34 7.61
CA LEU A 461 -18.98 5.98 8.10
C LEU A 461 -18.82 5.99 9.63
N LEU A 462 -19.63 5.19 10.31
CA LEU A 462 -19.54 4.93 11.75
C LEU A 462 -19.23 3.46 11.93
N GLN A 463 -18.07 3.10 12.44
CA GLN A 463 -17.63 1.71 12.49
C GLN A 463 -17.36 1.27 13.91
N SER A 464 -17.76 0.05 14.20
CA SER A 464 -17.46 -0.63 15.45
C SER A 464 -17.35 -2.13 15.22
N TYR A 465 -16.37 -2.76 15.86
CA TYR A 465 -16.08 -4.19 15.73
C TYR A 465 -15.88 -4.81 17.11
N GLY A 466 -16.21 -6.08 17.30
CA GLY A 466 -15.67 -6.83 18.43
C GLY A 466 -14.15 -6.75 18.39
N ASN A 467 -13.51 -6.44 19.53
CA ASN A 467 -12.11 -6.05 19.58
C ASN A 467 -11.32 -6.72 20.72
N LYS A 468 -11.85 -7.79 21.33
CA LYS A 468 -11.17 -8.50 22.42
C LYS A 468 -9.73 -8.88 22.07
N ALA A 469 -9.54 -9.67 21.00
CA ALA A 469 -8.19 -10.08 20.60
C ALA A 469 -7.31 -8.91 20.11
N VAL A 470 -7.90 -7.78 19.68
CA VAL A 470 -7.13 -6.56 19.36
C VAL A 470 -6.54 -5.94 20.64
N ARG A 471 -7.34 -5.87 21.71
CA ARG A 471 -6.97 -5.34 23.02
C ARG A 471 -5.99 -6.24 23.77
N ASP A 472 -6.09 -7.56 23.58
CA ASP A 472 -5.21 -8.54 24.21
C ASP A 472 -3.78 -8.53 23.64
N VAL A 473 -3.56 -7.92 22.47
CA VAL A 473 -2.22 -7.76 21.88
C VAL A 473 -1.47 -6.64 22.62
N PRO A 474 -0.28 -6.92 23.21
CA PRO A 474 0.49 -5.91 23.91
C PRO A 474 0.85 -4.73 22.99
N ASP A 475 0.78 -3.51 23.53
CA ASP A 475 1.16 -2.29 22.80
C ASP A 475 2.54 -2.42 22.14
N SER A 476 3.50 -3.07 22.79
CA SER A 476 4.86 -3.25 22.28
C SER A 476 5.01 -4.28 21.14
N ALA A 477 3.97 -5.06 20.83
CA ALA A 477 4.04 -6.21 19.90
C ALA A 477 4.34 -5.81 18.45
N ASN A 478 3.86 -4.64 18.01
CA ASN A 478 4.07 -4.10 16.67
C ASN A 478 3.91 -2.57 16.63
N ALA A 479 4.04 -1.99 15.43
CA ALA A 479 4.01 -0.56 15.19
C ALA A 479 2.59 0.06 15.17
N VAL A 480 1.51 -0.74 15.17
CA VAL A 480 0.14 -0.21 15.26
C VAL A 480 -0.01 0.63 16.52
N ALA A 481 -0.54 1.84 16.39
CA ALA A 481 -0.69 2.77 17.49
C ALA A 481 -1.53 2.15 18.62
N PRO A 482 -1.12 2.29 19.89
CA PRO A 482 -1.90 1.84 21.03
C PRO A 482 -3.30 2.44 21.10
N GLU A 483 -3.45 3.70 20.69
CA GLU A 483 -4.73 4.41 20.60
C GLU A 483 -5.70 3.69 19.65
N GLU A 484 -5.23 3.18 18.51
CA GLU A 484 -6.06 2.40 17.56
C GLU A 484 -6.57 1.08 18.18
N ARG A 485 -5.83 0.52 19.14
CA ARG A 485 -6.27 -0.70 19.85
C ARG A 485 -7.30 -0.41 20.94
N ARG A 486 -7.21 0.77 21.55
CA ARG A 486 -8.05 1.17 22.70
C ARG A 486 -9.35 1.82 22.27
N TYR A 487 -9.31 2.68 21.25
CA TYR A 487 -10.47 3.39 20.75
C TYR A 487 -11.31 2.43 19.90
N GLY A 488 -12.42 1.97 20.47
CA GLY A 488 -13.24 0.89 19.89
C GLY A 488 -14.12 1.31 18.72
N LEU A 489 -14.21 2.61 18.44
CA LEU A 489 -15.07 3.21 17.44
C LEU A 489 -14.21 3.95 16.41
N LEU A 490 -14.65 3.92 15.15
CA LEU A 490 -13.97 4.61 14.06
C LEU A 490 -14.99 5.37 13.21
N LEU A 491 -14.88 6.69 13.23
CA LEU A 491 -15.55 7.57 12.28
C LEU A 491 -14.67 7.73 11.05
N ALA A 492 -15.25 7.73 9.85
CA ALA A 492 -14.56 8.15 8.63
C ALA A 492 -15.50 8.93 7.71
N ALA A 493 -15.29 10.25 7.58
CA ALA A 493 -15.98 11.02 6.56
C ALA A 493 -15.34 10.71 5.20
N SER A 494 -16.10 10.08 4.30
CA SER A 494 -15.68 9.71 2.95
C SER A 494 -16.33 10.67 1.96
N LEU A 495 -15.61 11.72 1.60
CA LEU A 495 -16.08 12.76 0.70
C LEU A 495 -15.64 12.45 -0.72
N THR A 496 -16.58 12.44 -1.66
CA THR A 496 -16.37 11.98 -3.02
C THR A 496 -16.97 12.95 -4.03
N TRP A 497 -16.26 13.21 -5.13
CA TRP A 497 -16.75 14.06 -6.23
C TRP A 497 -16.15 13.63 -7.57
N ARG A 498 -16.81 13.97 -8.67
CA ARG A 498 -16.31 13.67 -10.03
C ARG A 498 -15.51 14.81 -10.65
N GLY A 499 -14.49 14.44 -11.42
CA GLY A 499 -13.67 15.34 -12.25
C GLY A 499 -12.50 15.97 -11.51
N ASP A 500 -11.57 16.57 -12.26
CA ASP A 500 -10.40 17.26 -11.70
C ASP A 500 -10.72 18.76 -11.53
N ASP A 501 -11.19 19.14 -10.33
CA ASP A 501 -11.60 20.49 -10.00
C ASP A 501 -11.00 20.91 -8.64
N ARG A 502 -10.12 21.91 -8.67
CA ARG A 502 -9.44 22.43 -7.48
C ARG A 502 -10.38 23.10 -6.49
N THR A 503 -11.49 23.68 -6.96
CA THR A 503 -12.50 24.30 -6.09
C THR A 503 -13.26 23.22 -5.34
N LYS A 504 -13.64 22.13 -6.02
CA LYS A 504 -14.28 20.98 -5.36
C LYS A 504 -13.33 20.29 -4.38
N LEU A 505 -12.06 20.14 -4.74
CA LEU A 505 -11.04 19.64 -3.82
C LEU A 505 -10.93 20.50 -2.55
N ALA A 506 -10.89 21.83 -2.71
CA ALA A 506 -10.82 22.75 -1.58
C ALA A 506 -12.08 22.67 -0.70
N LYS A 507 -13.27 22.62 -1.32
CA LYS A 507 -14.55 22.47 -0.61
C LYS A 507 -14.63 21.14 0.14
N ALA A 508 -14.26 20.01 -0.49
CA ALA A 508 -14.20 18.71 0.16
C ALA A 508 -13.26 18.75 1.38
N ARG A 509 -12.10 19.39 1.24
CA ARG A 509 -11.13 19.54 2.33
C ARG A 509 -11.67 20.36 3.49
N ASP A 510 -12.31 21.50 3.21
CA ASP A 510 -12.90 22.36 4.22
C ASP A 510 -13.96 21.61 5.05
N PHE A 511 -14.94 21.01 4.37
CA PHE A 511 -16.01 20.25 5.03
C PHE A 511 -15.49 19.06 5.80
N GLY A 512 -14.56 18.29 5.23
CA GLY A 512 -13.97 17.14 5.89
C GLY A 512 -13.19 17.52 7.15
N ASN A 513 -12.42 18.62 7.11
CA ASN A 513 -11.74 19.14 8.29
C ASN A 513 -12.73 19.61 9.37
N ARG A 514 -13.82 20.29 8.98
CA ARG A 514 -14.88 20.72 9.91
C ARG A 514 -15.54 19.50 10.59
N ILE A 515 -15.83 18.44 9.82
CA ILE A 515 -16.39 17.18 10.35
C ILE A 515 -15.40 16.52 11.31
N GLN A 516 -14.14 16.35 10.92
CA GLN A 516 -13.13 15.75 11.80
C GLN A 516 -12.95 16.57 13.08
N ASN A 517 -12.88 17.90 12.97
CA ASN A 517 -12.73 18.78 14.12
C ASN A 517 -13.94 18.76 15.06
N ALA A 518 -15.16 18.58 14.53
CA ALA A 518 -16.36 18.42 15.36
C ALA A 518 -16.28 17.19 16.28
N THR A 519 -15.50 16.17 15.92
CA THR A 519 -15.30 14.95 16.74
C THR A 519 -14.15 15.06 17.76
N ARG A 520 -13.41 16.17 17.77
CA ARG A 520 -12.35 16.45 18.74
C ARG A 520 -12.96 17.05 20.02
N THR A 521 -13.83 16.29 20.67
CA THR A 521 -14.52 16.71 21.90
C THR A 521 -13.87 16.11 23.14
N GLY A 522 -13.90 16.87 24.24
CA GLY A 522 -13.34 16.46 25.53
C GLY A 522 -11.80 16.46 25.59
N ASP A 523 -11.26 15.82 26.64
CA ASP A 523 -9.82 15.78 26.93
C ASP A 523 -9.11 14.58 26.30
N VAL A 524 -9.83 13.74 25.55
CA VAL A 524 -9.26 12.52 24.94
C VAL A 524 -8.45 12.92 23.69
N PRO A 525 -7.15 12.58 23.65
CA PRO A 525 -6.34 12.95 22.50
C PRO A 525 -6.82 12.27 21.22
N HIS A 526 -7.00 13.06 20.17
CA HIS A 526 -7.44 12.61 18.85
C HIS A 526 -6.50 11.57 18.23
N HIS A 527 -7.04 10.55 17.59
CA HIS A 527 -6.25 9.56 16.86
C HIS A 527 -6.85 9.33 15.48
N SER A 528 -5.98 9.16 14.49
CA SER A 528 -6.34 8.93 13.10
C SER A 528 -5.80 7.59 12.66
N TYR A 529 -6.71 6.67 12.35
CA TYR A 529 -6.34 5.40 11.75
C TYR A 529 -5.55 5.61 10.44
N LEU A 530 -4.31 5.11 10.41
CA LEU A 530 -3.34 5.34 9.32
C LEU A 530 -3.92 5.10 7.92
N ASN A 531 -4.65 4.00 7.73
CA ASN A 531 -5.13 3.63 6.40
C ASN A 531 -6.23 4.57 5.87
N TYR A 532 -6.83 5.39 6.75
CA TYR A 532 -7.84 6.38 6.38
C TYR A 532 -7.34 7.82 6.43
N ALA A 533 -6.14 8.06 6.99
CA ALA A 533 -5.56 9.37 7.18
C ALA A 533 -5.44 10.19 5.88
N GLN A 534 -5.28 11.50 6.02
CA GLN A 534 -5.06 12.43 4.92
C GLN A 534 -3.58 12.76 4.68
N GLY A 535 -2.72 12.51 5.67
CA GLY A 535 -1.29 12.82 5.65
C GLY A 535 -0.96 14.26 6.06
N HIS A 536 -1.89 14.96 6.72
CA HIS A 536 -1.62 16.25 7.38
C HIS A 536 -1.61 16.13 8.91
N GLU A 537 -2.09 15.00 9.43
CA GLU A 537 -2.05 14.61 10.83
C GLU A 537 -0.62 14.56 11.35
N SER A 538 -0.45 14.76 12.66
CA SER A 538 0.85 14.61 13.32
C SER A 538 1.28 13.14 13.36
N LEU A 539 2.58 12.88 13.57
CA LEU A 539 3.05 11.49 13.72
C LEU A 539 2.48 10.85 14.98
N GLU A 540 2.29 11.63 16.04
CA GLU A 540 1.67 11.20 17.30
C GLU A 540 0.20 10.82 17.10
N GLU A 541 -0.51 11.56 16.24
CA GLU A 541 -1.91 11.28 15.93
C GLU A 541 -2.10 9.99 15.13
N VAL A 542 -1.07 9.49 14.44
CA VAL A 542 -1.20 8.30 13.56
C VAL A 542 -0.41 7.09 14.04
N TYR A 543 0.80 7.29 14.53
CA TYR A 543 1.67 6.23 15.03
C TYR A 543 1.64 6.07 16.55
N GLY A 544 0.90 6.95 17.25
CA GLY A 544 0.75 6.93 18.70
C GLY A 544 1.70 7.90 19.40
N ARG A 545 1.34 8.29 20.62
CA ARG A 545 2.00 9.38 21.37
C ARG A 545 3.27 9.00 22.14
N ASP A 546 3.63 7.72 22.13
CA ASP A 546 4.84 7.24 22.78
C ASP A 546 6.09 7.71 22.02
N GLU A 547 6.90 8.55 22.68
CA GLU A 547 8.14 9.07 22.10
C GLU A 547 9.13 7.94 21.75
N ALA A 548 9.17 6.87 22.54
CA ALA A 548 10.05 5.74 22.28
C ALA A 548 9.66 5.02 20.98
N ARG A 549 8.36 4.85 20.73
CA ARG A 549 7.82 4.30 19.47
C ARG A 549 8.16 5.15 18.26
N ILE A 550 7.89 6.45 18.31
CA ILE A 550 8.20 7.36 17.19
C ILE A 550 9.72 7.35 16.92
N SER A 551 10.53 7.39 17.98
CA SER A 551 11.99 7.31 17.87
C SER A 551 12.46 6.01 17.23
N LYS A 552 11.88 4.87 17.62
CA LYS A 552 12.15 3.56 17.03
C LYS A 552 11.76 3.51 15.56
N LEU A 553 10.59 4.05 15.19
CA LEU A 553 10.15 4.13 13.79
C LEU A 553 11.10 4.96 12.93
N ARG A 554 11.55 6.12 13.45
CA ARG A 554 12.57 6.96 12.78
C ARG A 554 13.92 6.25 12.65
N GLU A 555 14.33 5.48 13.66
CA GLU A 555 15.55 4.68 13.59
C GLU A 555 15.46 3.59 12.51
N LEU A 556 14.34 2.86 12.47
CA LEU A 556 14.08 1.87 11.42
C LEU A 556 14.08 2.52 10.04
N LYS A 557 13.48 3.70 9.90
CA LYS A 557 13.50 4.47 8.66
C LYS A 557 14.93 4.78 8.21
N ARG A 558 15.77 5.29 9.11
CA ARG A 558 17.20 5.53 8.82
C ARG A 558 17.96 4.26 8.45
N ARG A 559 17.64 3.11 9.05
CA ARG A 559 18.30 1.82 8.77
C ARG A 559 17.92 1.25 7.42
N TYR A 560 16.62 1.18 7.12
CA TYR A 560 16.08 0.45 5.97
C TYR A 560 15.82 1.33 4.74
N ASP A 561 15.68 2.64 4.93
CA ASP A 561 15.47 3.61 3.86
C ASP A 561 16.08 4.99 4.20
N PRO A 562 17.43 5.08 4.33
CA PRO A 562 18.12 6.32 4.70
C PRO A 562 17.94 7.47 3.69
N LEU A 563 17.53 7.15 2.46
CA LEU A 563 17.33 8.13 1.38
C LEU A 563 15.85 8.50 1.20
N ASN A 564 14.97 8.02 2.08
CA ASN A 564 13.54 8.27 2.05
C ASN A 564 12.88 7.96 0.69
N ARG A 565 13.26 6.83 0.07
CA ARG A 565 12.67 6.33 -1.18
C ARG A 565 11.19 5.97 -1.01
N PHE A 566 10.81 5.47 0.16
CA PHE A 566 9.44 5.16 0.54
C PHE A 566 8.84 6.27 1.40
N GLY A 567 8.82 7.50 0.87
CA GLY A 567 8.46 8.72 1.61
C GLY A 567 7.08 9.31 1.29
N PHE A 568 6.18 8.53 0.68
CA PHE A 568 4.92 9.05 0.10
C PHE A 568 3.66 8.74 0.92
N TYR A 569 3.69 7.79 1.85
CA TYR A 569 2.52 7.35 2.61
C TYR A 569 2.78 7.55 4.10
N MET A 570 2.24 8.64 4.67
CA MET A 570 2.49 9.09 6.05
C MET A 570 3.98 8.97 6.47
N PRO A 571 4.88 9.79 5.87
CA PRO A 571 6.32 9.61 5.99
C PRO A 571 6.85 9.85 7.42
N LEU A 572 7.80 9.00 7.84
CA LEU A 572 8.49 9.03 9.14
C LEU A 572 9.73 9.92 9.20
#